data_AF-A0A7X8UTS2-F1
#
_entry.id   AF-A0A7X8UTS2-F1
#
_cell.length_a   1.000
_cell.length_b   1.000
_cell.length_c   1.000
_cell.angle_alpha   90.00
_cell.angle_beta   90.00
_cell.angle_gamma   90.00
#
_symmetry.space_group_name_H-M   'P 1'
#
loop_
_entity.id
_entity.type
_entity.pdbx_description
1 polymer ?
#
loop_
_entity_poly.entity_id
_entity_poly.type
_entity_poly.pdbx_seq_one_letter_code
_entity_poly.pdbx_strand_id
1 'polypeptide(L)'
;WGRGTYWKWICWLSRQSRAAKPTSGKLSFACAKFYIALDGDDQTFEAGIQIERALLASAPADEDPAHGGVRTQDDWDFYNLLRGMRKGSPIYEFIARLVGRDGFTVRTGPFSQMIESRGSKPPPAARLKRSLQSIPPDEWGGFQVCYVFRRQDLIGMSGDDIIQTILSIFHELAPLMNRLMPTPSLKLDSPD
;
A
#
# COMPACT_ATOMS: atom_id res chain seq x y z
N TRP A 1 -23.29 -2.24 -6.47
CA TRP A 1 -22.27 -2.10 -7.51
C TRP A 1 -22.78 -1.10 -8.54
N GLY A 2 -22.32 0.16 -8.47
CA GLY A 2 -22.57 1.18 -9.50
C GLY A 2 -21.57 1.05 -10.65
N ARG A 3 -21.69 1.87 -11.71
CA ARG A 3 -20.68 1.92 -12.79
C ARG A 3 -19.40 2.61 -12.29
N GLY A 4 -18.24 2.04 -12.61
CA GLY A 4 -16.92 2.60 -12.33
C GLY A 4 -16.30 2.16 -11.00
N THR A 5 -14.99 2.36 -10.88
CA THR A 5 -14.23 2.11 -9.66
C THR A 5 -14.39 3.29 -8.71
N TYR A 6 -14.93 3.05 -7.52
CA TYR A 6 -15.00 4.06 -6.46
C TYR A 6 -13.79 3.89 -5.54
N TRP A 7 -12.78 4.74 -5.74
CA TRP A 7 -11.61 4.82 -4.88
C TRP A 7 -11.82 5.93 -3.84
N LYS A 8 -11.66 5.63 -2.55
CA LYS A 8 -11.48 6.67 -1.53
C LYS A 8 -10.20 6.40 -0.76
N TRP A 9 -9.23 7.28 -0.97
CA TRP A 9 -8.01 7.32 -0.17
C TRP A 9 -8.35 7.87 1.22
N ILE A 10 -8.07 7.08 2.26
CA ILE A 10 -8.02 7.59 3.63
C ILE A 10 -6.53 7.65 4.01
N CYS A 11 -5.88 8.75 3.63
CA CYS A 11 -4.50 9.01 4.01
C CYS A 11 -4.46 9.46 5.48
N TRP A 12 -4.23 8.54 6.41
CA TRP A 12 -3.97 8.91 7.81
C TRP A 12 -2.47 9.08 8.05
N LEU A 13 -2.02 10.32 8.22
CA LEU A 13 -0.62 10.65 8.50
C LEU A 13 -0.48 11.36 9.84
N SER A 14 0.21 10.69 10.78
CA SER A 14 0.50 11.29 12.08
C SER A 14 1.34 12.57 11.89
N ARG A 15 1.16 13.54 12.80
CA ARG A 15 1.98 14.75 12.82
C ARG A 15 3.47 14.42 13.01
N GLN A 16 3.77 13.37 13.79
CA GLN A 16 5.13 12.93 14.05
C GLN A 16 5.81 12.36 12.80
N SER A 17 5.11 11.49 12.06
CA SER A 17 5.61 10.92 10.80
C SER A 17 5.88 12.02 9.76
N ARG A 18 5.00 13.03 9.68
CA ARG A 18 5.24 14.21 8.81
C ARG A 18 6.44 15.04 9.26
N ALA A 19 6.61 15.27 10.56
CA ALA A 19 7.75 16.02 11.10
C ALA A 19 9.09 15.29 10.88
N ALA A 20 9.07 13.96 10.84
CA ALA A 20 10.25 13.14 10.54
C ALA A 20 10.65 13.13 9.04
N LYS A 21 9.85 13.77 8.16
CA LYS A 21 10.09 13.87 6.72
C LYS A 21 10.34 15.33 6.32
N PRO A 22 11.58 15.83 6.43
CA PRO A 22 11.88 17.23 6.22
C PRO A 22 11.60 17.69 4.79
N THR A 23 11.67 16.80 3.80
CA THR A 23 11.48 17.12 2.39
C THR A 23 10.06 16.83 1.94
N SER A 24 9.50 15.69 2.34
CA SER A 24 8.23 15.20 1.81
C SER A 24 7.06 15.19 2.78
N GLY A 25 7.23 15.67 4.01
CA GLY A 25 6.19 15.64 5.06
C GLY A 25 4.88 16.40 4.74
N LYS A 26 4.86 17.18 3.66
CA LYS A 26 3.66 17.86 3.13
C LYS A 26 2.91 17.05 2.06
N LEU A 27 3.50 15.96 1.56
CA LEU A 27 2.95 15.16 0.47
C LEU A 27 2.31 13.89 1.03
N SER A 28 1.03 13.67 0.73
CA SER A 28 0.31 12.47 1.17
C SER A 28 0.87 11.19 0.53
N PHE A 29 1.32 11.28 -0.72
CA PHE A 29 1.88 10.17 -1.51
C PHE A 29 3.24 9.67 -0.99
N ALA A 30 3.96 10.49 -0.23
CA ALA A 30 5.27 10.15 0.34
C ALA A 30 5.21 9.13 1.48
N CYS A 31 4.01 8.66 1.82
CA CYS A 31 3.76 7.90 3.03
C CYS A 31 2.98 6.62 2.75
N ALA A 32 3.21 5.61 3.59
CA ALA A 32 2.34 4.46 3.69
C ALA A 32 0.95 4.91 4.18
N LYS A 33 -0.10 4.37 3.56
CA LYS A 33 -1.49 4.76 3.84
C LYS A 33 -2.42 3.56 3.79
N PHE A 34 -3.46 3.59 4.62
CA PHE A 34 -4.60 2.72 4.46
C PHE A 34 -5.45 3.15 3.26
N TYR A 35 -6.11 2.20 2.62
CA TYR A 35 -7.08 2.49 1.58
C TYR A 35 -8.21 1.48 1.59
N ILE A 36 -9.33 1.91 1.01
CA ILE A 36 -10.43 1.05 0.58
C ILE A 36 -10.71 1.35 -0.89
N ALA A 37 -10.99 0.31 -1.67
CA ALA A 37 -11.37 0.45 -3.07
C ALA A 37 -12.52 -0.51 -3.40
N LEU A 38 -13.42 -0.03 -4.26
CA LEU A 38 -14.50 -0.82 -4.84
C LEU A 38 -14.33 -0.81 -6.35
N ASP A 39 -14.07 -1.97 -6.93
CA ASP A 39 -13.98 -2.17 -8.37
C ASP A 39 -15.28 -2.68 -8.97
N GLY A 40 -15.88 -1.85 -9.82
CA GLY A 40 -17.12 -2.16 -10.51
C GLY A 40 -16.93 -3.13 -11.68
N ASP A 41 -15.75 -3.17 -12.30
CA ASP A 41 -15.48 -4.04 -13.44
C ASP A 41 -15.11 -5.44 -12.95
N ASP A 42 -14.21 -5.52 -11.96
CA ASP A 42 -13.80 -6.78 -11.35
C ASP A 42 -14.78 -7.28 -10.27
N GLN A 43 -15.77 -6.46 -9.90
CA GLN A 43 -16.76 -6.75 -8.84
C GLN A 43 -16.07 -7.13 -7.51
N THR A 44 -15.01 -6.39 -7.17
CA THR A 44 -14.21 -6.60 -5.96
C THR A 44 -14.30 -5.42 -5.00
N PHE A 45 -14.16 -5.73 -3.72
CA PHE A 45 -13.92 -4.75 -2.68
C PHE A 45 -12.60 -5.10 -2.01
N GLU A 46 -11.75 -4.12 -1.78
CA GLU A 46 -10.49 -4.34 -1.10
C GLU A 46 -10.20 -3.28 -0.05
N ALA A 47 -9.53 -3.72 1.00
CA ALA A 47 -8.96 -2.88 2.03
C ALA A 47 -7.51 -3.28 2.24
N GLY A 48 -6.62 -2.29 2.41
CA GLY A 48 -5.20 -2.58 2.48
C GLY A 48 -4.34 -1.39 2.84
N ILE A 49 -3.03 -1.57 2.66
CA ILE A 49 -2.05 -0.48 2.66
C ILE A 49 -1.46 -0.28 1.27
N GLN A 50 -1.15 0.97 0.95
CA GLN A 50 -0.43 1.38 -0.25
C GLN A 50 0.80 2.20 0.11
N ILE A 51 1.88 1.96 -0.61
CA ILE A 51 3.13 2.72 -0.57
C ILE A 51 3.46 3.10 -2.00
N GLU A 52 3.69 4.38 -2.25
CA GLU A 52 3.84 4.91 -3.60
C GLU A 52 5.24 5.40 -3.89
N ARG A 53 5.55 5.42 -5.19
CA ARG A 53 6.73 6.01 -5.77
C ARG A 53 6.27 6.86 -6.95
N ALA A 54 6.43 8.16 -6.83
CA ALA A 54 6.23 9.11 -7.93
C ALA A 54 7.41 9.03 -8.92
N LEU A 55 7.43 9.93 -9.90
CA LEU A 55 8.50 10.00 -10.88
C LEU A 55 9.87 10.23 -10.21
N LEU A 56 10.90 9.66 -10.83
CA LEU A 56 12.31 9.92 -10.53
C LEU A 56 12.91 10.90 -11.53
N ALA A 57 12.52 10.77 -12.80
CA ALA A 57 12.94 11.66 -13.88
C ALA A 57 11.99 12.87 -14.00
N SER A 58 12.49 13.95 -14.60
CA SER A 58 11.64 15.08 -14.97
C SER A 58 10.75 14.65 -16.14
N ALA A 59 9.43 14.56 -15.96
CA ALA A 59 8.52 14.78 -17.07
C ALA A 59 8.64 16.26 -17.49
N PRO A 60 8.56 16.61 -18.80
CA PRO A 60 8.41 17.99 -19.23
C PRO A 60 7.25 18.64 -18.48
N ALA A 61 7.43 19.88 -18.00
CA ALA A 61 6.48 20.56 -17.12
C ALA A 61 5.05 20.68 -17.68
N ASP A 62 4.90 20.52 -19.00
CA ASP A 62 3.63 20.63 -19.72
C ASP A 62 2.87 19.29 -19.84
N GLU A 63 3.50 18.15 -19.52
CA GLU A 63 2.92 16.81 -19.75
C GLU A 63 2.21 16.19 -18.53
N ASP A 64 2.41 16.70 -17.32
CA ASP A 64 1.69 16.24 -16.12
C ASP A 64 1.06 17.39 -15.30
N PRO A 65 0.00 18.03 -15.83
CA PRO A 65 -0.75 19.06 -15.11
C PRO A 65 -1.53 18.51 -13.90
N ALA A 66 -1.71 17.19 -13.79
CA ALA A 66 -2.50 16.56 -12.73
C ALA A 66 -1.69 16.27 -11.46
N HIS A 67 -0.38 15.98 -11.57
CA HIS A 67 0.48 15.65 -10.43
C HIS A 67 1.71 16.57 -10.27
N GLY A 68 1.77 17.66 -11.04
CA GLY A 68 2.47 18.90 -10.64
C GLY A 68 3.97 18.76 -10.38
N GLY A 69 4.68 17.92 -11.12
CA GLY A 69 6.12 17.75 -10.97
C GLY A 69 6.55 17.13 -9.64
N VAL A 70 5.65 16.41 -8.95
CA VAL A 70 5.97 15.66 -7.73
C VAL A 70 7.00 14.57 -8.05
N ARG A 71 8.07 14.54 -7.25
CA ARG A 71 9.16 13.57 -7.38
C ARG A 71 9.34 12.80 -6.09
N THR A 72 9.68 11.52 -6.22
CA THR A 72 10.04 10.70 -5.07
C THR A 72 11.27 11.31 -4.39
N GLN A 73 11.18 11.51 -3.08
CA GLN A 73 12.28 12.02 -2.24
C GLN A 73 12.84 10.91 -1.36
N ASP A 74 14.07 11.04 -0.89
CA ASP A 74 14.78 10.01 -0.12
C ASP A 74 14.11 9.66 1.22
N ASP A 75 13.28 10.56 1.75
CA ASP A 75 12.52 10.39 3.00
C ASP A 75 11.12 9.75 2.79
N TRP A 76 10.80 9.28 1.58
CA TRP A 76 9.54 8.57 1.31
C TRP A 76 9.55 7.16 1.92
N ASP A 77 8.39 6.70 2.39
CA ASP A 77 8.24 5.36 2.97
C ASP A 77 8.54 4.24 1.97
N PHE A 78 8.48 4.55 0.67
CA PHE A 78 8.94 3.67 -0.40
C PHE A 78 10.37 3.20 -0.21
N TYR A 79 11.28 4.06 0.22
CA TYR A 79 12.67 3.66 0.44
C TYR A 79 12.85 2.85 1.73
N ASN A 80 12.00 3.05 2.74
CA ASN A 80 11.94 2.16 3.90
C ASN A 80 11.47 0.76 3.50
N LEU A 81 10.42 0.67 2.67
CA LEU A 81 9.96 -0.59 2.08
C LEU A 81 11.09 -1.26 1.28
N LEU A 82 11.78 -0.52 0.41
CA LEU A 82 12.81 -1.08 -0.45
C LEU A 82 14.02 -1.61 0.34
N ARG A 83 14.43 -0.91 1.41
CA ARG A 83 15.45 -1.38 2.36
C ARG A 83 14.98 -2.60 3.14
N GLY A 84 13.71 -2.61 3.52
CA GLY A 84 13.04 -3.69 4.23
C GLY A 84 12.76 -4.92 3.37
N MET A 85 12.84 -4.84 2.04
CA MET A 85 12.49 -5.96 1.16
C MET A 85 13.66 -6.94 1.01
N ARG A 86 14.00 -7.64 2.10
CA ARG A 86 15.06 -8.66 2.17
C ARG A 86 14.59 -9.86 2.97
N LYS A 87 15.01 -11.07 2.56
CA LYS A 87 14.69 -12.32 3.28
C LYS A 87 15.12 -12.21 4.75
N GLY A 88 14.28 -12.66 5.69
CA GLY A 88 14.56 -12.60 7.13
C GLY A 88 14.39 -11.22 7.77
N SER A 89 13.99 -10.18 7.03
CA SER A 89 13.70 -8.89 7.63
C SER A 89 12.31 -8.84 8.27
N PRO A 90 12.11 -8.01 9.31
CA PRO A 90 10.79 -7.84 9.91
C PRO A 90 9.70 -7.40 8.92
N ILE A 91 10.02 -6.58 7.92
CA ILE A 91 9.06 -6.15 6.89
C ILE A 91 8.66 -7.33 6.00
N TYR A 92 9.65 -8.05 5.45
CA TYR A 92 9.35 -9.16 4.55
C TYR A 92 8.68 -10.33 5.27
N GLU A 93 9.15 -10.72 6.46
CA GLU A 93 8.55 -11.83 7.21
C GLU A 93 7.09 -11.54 7.57
N PHE A 94 6.76 -10.28 7.85
CA PHE A 94 5.37 -9.87 8.08
C PHE A 94 4.52 -10.01 6.82
N ILE A 95 4.99 -9.48 5.68
CA ILE A 95 4.31 -9.64 4.38
C ILE A 95 4.16 -11.12 4.01
N ALA A 96 5.20 -11.92 4.24
CA ALA A 96 5.22 -13.34 3.93
C ALA A 96 4.17 -14.11 4.74
N ARG A 97 4.00 -13.77 6.02
CA ARG A 97 2.94 -14.31 6.88
C ARG A 97 1.56 -13.91 6.36
N LEU A 98 1.33 -12.62 6.11
CA LEU A 98 0.03 -12.11 5.65
C LEU A 98 -0.43 -12.83 4.37
N VAL A 99 0.47 -12.99 3.40
CA VAL A 99 0.14 -13.68 2.14
C VAL A 99 -0.01 -15.18 2.37
N GLY A 100 0.99 -15.81 3.02
CA GLY A 100 1.06 -17.26 3.11
C GLY A 100 0.07 -17.90 4.07
N ARG A 101 -0.41 -17.15 5.08
CA ARG A 101 -1.31 -17.67 6.13
C ARG A 101 -2.66 -16.95 6.15
N ASP A 102 -2.65 -15.64 5.97
CA ASP A 102 -3.83 -14.81 6.24
C ASP A 102 -4.58 -14.42 4.94
N GLY A 103 -4.16 -14.95 3.79
CA GLY A 103 -4.86 -14.80 2.50
C GLY A 103 -4.71 -13.43 1.84
N PHE A 104 -3.79 -12.60 2.30
CA PHE A 104 -3.56 -11.28 1.69
C PHE A 104 -2.97 -11.41 0.28
N THR A 105 -3.24 -10.39 -0.52
CA THR A 105 -2.71 -10.17 -1.86
C THR A 105 -1.64 -9.10 -1.81
N VAL A 106 -0.54 -9.30 -2.55
CA VAL A 106 0.51 -8.31 -2.75
C VAL A 106 0.53 -7.87 -4.20
N ARG A 107 0.64 -6.57 -4.43
CA ARG A 107 0.83 -5.99 -5.77
C ARG A 107 2.07 -5.11 -5.79
N THR A 108 2.86 -5.19 -6.86
CA THR A 108 4.08 -4.39 -7.03
C THR A 108 4.30 -4.01 -8.48
N GLY A 109 4.88 -2.83 -8.73
CA GLY A 109 5.23 -2.36 -10.07
C GLY A 109 4.62 -1.00 -10.39
N PRO A 110 4.63 -0.59 -11.68
CA PRO A 110 3.91 0.59 -12.12
C PRO A 110 2.40 0.41 -11.90
N PHE A 111 1.68 1.48 -11.54
CA PHE A 111 0.24 1.36 -11.25
C PHE A 111 -0.59 0.97 -12.46
N SER A 112 -0.11 1.30 -13.66
CA SER A 112 -0.66 0.88 -14.95
C SER A 112 -0.62 -0.64 -15.16
N GLN A 113 0.34 -1.33 -14.54
CA GLN A 113 0.62 -2.74 -14.79
C GLN A 113 1.20 -3.45 -13.55
N MET A 114 0.49 -3.36 -12.43
CA MET A 114 0.97 -4.02 -11.22
C MET A 114 0.95 -5.55 -11.34
N ILE A 115 2.03 -6.17 -10.89
CA ILE A 115 2.13 -7.62 -10.78
C ILE A 115 1.48 -8.04 -9.47
N GLU A 116 0.37 -8.76 -9.57
CA GLU A 116 -0.32 -9.37 -8.44
C GLU A 116 0.32 -10.70 -8.03
N SER A 117 0.34 -10.97 -6.73
CA SER A 117 0.68 -12.27 -6.17
C SER A 117 -0.20 -12.58 -4.97
N ARG A 118 -0.80 -13.76 -4.99
CA ARG A 118 -1.73 -14.26 -3.96
C ARG A 118 -1.57 -15.76 -3.76
N GLY A 119 -2.10 -16.26 -2.64
CA GLY A 119 -2.14 -17.69 -2.30
C GLY A 119 -1.16 -18.10 -1.19
N SER A 120 -1.04 -19.40 -0.93
CA SER A 120 -0.35 -19.94 0.26
C SER A 120 1.18 -19.83 0.24
N LYS A 121 1.77 -19.33 -0.85
CA LYS A 121 3.22 -19.15 -0.97
C LYS A 121 3.54 -17.68 -1.24
N PRO A 122 4.17 -16.98 -0.29
CA PRO A 122 4.55 -15.59 -0.49
C PRO A 122 5.63 -15.47 -1.59
N PRO A 123 5.58 -14.42 -2.43
CA PRO A 123 6.64 -14.17 -3.40
C PRO A 123 7.99 -13.96 -2.72
N PRO A 124 9.10 -14.46 -3.31
CA PRO A 124 10.42 -14.22 -2.74
C PRO A 124 10.72 -12.72 -2.59
N ALA A 125 11.34 -12.32 -1.47
CA ALA A 125 11.74 -10.94 -1.21
C ALA A 125 12.50 -10.30 -2.38
N ALA A 126 13.42 -11.05 -3.00
CA ALA A 126 14.20 -10.58 -4.12
C ALA A 126 13.35 -10.25 -5.36
N ARG A 127 12.26 -11.01 -5.59
CA ARG A 127 11.32 -10.76 -6.69
C ARG A 127 10.53 -9.47 -6.43
N LEU A 128 10.01 -9.30 -5.22
CA LEU A 128 9.30 -8.08 -4.82
C LEU A 128 10.20 -6.84 -4.92
N LYS A 129 11.42 -6.94 -4.39
CA LYS A 129 12.41 -5.86 -4.45
C LYS A 129 12.74 -5.48 -5.89
N ARG A 130 12.98 -6.48 -6.76
CA ARG A 130 13.27 -6.26 -8.18
C ARG A 130 12.10 -5.55 -8.88
N SER A 131 10.86 -5.99 -8.62
CA SER A 131 9.66 -5.37 -9.18
C SER A 131 9.55 -3.88 -8.82
N LEU A 132 9.83 -3.53 -7.56
CA LEU A 132 9.84 -2.15 -7.09
C LEU A 132 10.98 -1.31 -7.71
N GLN A 133 12.14 -1.92 -7.92
CA GLN A 133 13.28 -1.24 -8.56
C GLN A 133 13.10 -1.07 -10.06
N SER A 134 12.31 -1.93 -10.71
CA SER A 134 12.06 -1.90 -12.16
C SER A 134 10.92 -1.00 -12.58
N ILE A 135 10.26 -0.29 -11.65
CA ILE A 135 9.25 0.72 -12.02
C ILE A 135 9.96 1.77 -12.91
N PRO A 136 9.46 2.08 -14.11
CA PRO A 136 10.08 3.08 -14.99
C PRO A 136 10.25 4.44 -14.27
N PRO A 137 11.34 5.18 -14.52
CA PRO A 137 11.64 6.42 -13.80
C PRO A 137 10.65 7.56 -14.08
N ASP A 138 9.89 7.47 -15.16
CA ASP A 138 8.86 8.38 -15.65
C ASP A 138 7.44 7.93 -15.30
N GLU A 139 7.28 6.81 -14.59
CA GLU A 139 5.98 6.27 -14.19
C GLU A 139 5.78 6.27 -12.67
N TRP A 140 4.52 6.46 -12.27
CA TRP A 140 4.05 6.18 -10.93
C TRP A 140 3.92 4.67 -10.71
N GLY A 141 4.27 4.24 -9.51
CA GLY A 141 4.07 2.86 -9.10
C GLY A 141 4.21 2.69 -7.61
N GLY A 142 4.34 1.44 -7.17
CA GLY A 142 4.59 1.17 -5.78
C GLY A 142 4.27 -0.24 -5.36
N PHE A 143 3.69 -0.33 -4.18
CA PHE A 143 3.43 -1.56 -3.47
C PHE A 143 2.08 -1.50 -2.78
N GLN A 144 1.32 -2.59 -2.86
CA GLN A 144 0.11 -2.79 -2.08
C GLN A 144 0.17 -4.13 -1.35
N VAL A 145 -0.36 -4.16 -0.12
CA VAL A 145 -0.82 -5.39 0.54
C VAL A 145 -2.27 -5.17 0.92
N CYS A 146 -3.17 -6.03 0.45
CA CYS A 146 -4.60 -5.89 0.68
C CYS A 146 -5.28 -7.24 0.87
N TYR A 147 -6.45 -7.20 1.48
CA TYR A 147 -7.41 -8.29 1.41
C TYR A 147 -8.44 -7.95 0.34
N VAL A 148 -8.72 -8.91 -0.55
CA VAL A 148 -9.62 -8.73 -1.69
C VAL A 148 -10.84 -9.61 -1.50
N PHE A 149 -12.00 -8.98 -1.37
CA PHE A 149 -13.30 -9.63 -1.32
C PHE A 149 -13.91 -9.64 -2.71
N ARG A 150 -14.48 -10.78 -3.11
CA ARG A 150 -15.37 -10.83 -4.26
C ARG A 150 -16.75 -10.36 -3.82
N ARG A 151 -17.54 -9.89 -4.79
CA ARG A 151 -18.94 -9.54 -4.57
C ARG A 151 -19.73 -10.59 -3.78
N GLN A 152 -19.54 -11.87 -4.08
CA GLN A 152 -20.24 -12.96 -3.39
C GLN A 152 -19.93 -13.01 -1.88
N ASP A 153 -18.72 -12.63 -1.49
CA ASP A 153 -18.27 -12.64 -0.10
C ASP A 153 -18.93 -11.49 0.69
N LEU A 154 -19.29 -10.40 -0.02
CA LEU A 154 -19.93 -9.22 0.57
C LEU A 154 -21.45 -9.26 0.62
N ILE A 155 -22.12 -9.99 -0.29
CA ILE A 155 -23.60 -9.96 -0.40
C ILE A 155 -24.28 -10.39 0.90
N GLY A 156 -23.66 -11.30 1.66
CA GLY A 156 -24.18 -11.78 2.94
C GLY A 156 -23.83 -10.91 4.13
N MET A 157 -23.01 -9.88 3.96
CA MET A 157 -22.52 -9.04 5.07
C MET A 157 -23.45 -7.87 5.32
N SER A 158 -23.74 -7.57 6.59
CA SER A 158 -24.35 -6.31 6.97
C SER A 158 -23.37 -5.15 6.78
N GLY A 159 -23.87 -3.91 6.84
CA GLY A 159 -23.00 -2.73 6.83
C GLY A 159 -21.98 -2.72 7.98
N ASP A 160 -22.40 -3.17 9.16
CA ASP A 160 -21.53 -3.25 10.34
C ASP A 160 -20.45 -4.33 10.16
N ASP A 161 -20.80 -5.48 9.58
CA ASP A 161 -19.83 -6.55 9.29
C ASP A 161 -18.74 -6.06 8.33
N ILE A 162 -19.13 -5.27 7.31
CA ILE A 162 -18.18 -4.68 6.36
C ILE A 162 -17.23 -3.71 7.09
N ILE A 163 -17.77 -2.83 7.93
CA ILE A 163 -16.96 -1.87 8.70
C ILE A 163 -16.01 -2.59 9.64
N GLN A 164 -16.48 -3.57 10.42
CA GLN A 164 -15.64 -4.36 11.32
C GLN A 164 -14.53 -5.09 10.56
N THR A 165 -14.86 -5.67 9.41
CA THR A 165 -13.88 -6.34 8.56
C THR A 165 -12.79 -5.39 8.07
N ILE A 166 -13.15 -4.18 7.62
CA ILE A 166 -12.16 -3.15 7.23
C ILE A 166 -11.25 -2.80 8.42
N LEU A 167 -11.83 -2.60 9.61
CA LEU A 167 -11.08 -2.27 10.82
C LEU A 167 -10.13 -3.41 11.22
N SER A 168 -10.58 -4.67 11.14
CA SER A 168 -9.72 -5.85 11.39
C SER A 168 -8.56 -5.93 10.41
N ILE A 169 -8.80 -5.65 9.12
CA ILE A 169 -7.73 -5.61 8.11
C ILE A 169 -6.72 -4.50 8.43
N PHE A 170 -7.18 -3.31 8.80
CA PHE A 170 -6.28 -2.20 9.16
C PHE A 170 -5.50 -2.49 10.44
N HIS A 171 -6.13 -3.12 11.44
CA HIS A 171 -5.45 -3.58 12.65
C HIS A 171 -4.34 -4.58 12.31
N GLU A 172 -4.64 -5.55 11.46
CA GLU A 172 -3.68 -6.57 11.01
C GLU A 172 -2.49 -5.97 10.23
N LEU A 173 -2.73 -4.89 9.48
CA LEU A 173 -1.71 -4.19 8.70
C LEU A 173 -0.95 -3.11 9.48
N ALA A 174 -1.46 -2.66 10.63
CA ALA A 174 -0.85 -1.60 11.43
C ALA A 174 0.61 -1.91 11.84
N PRO A 175 1.01 -3.15 12.22
CA PRO A 175 2.40 -3.45 12.51
C PRO A 175 3.32 -3.29 11.30
N LEU A 176 2.85 -3.59 10.09
CA LEU A 176 3.63 -3.35 8.87
C LEU A 176 3.76 -1.85 8.62
N MET A 177 2.66 -1.10 8.74
CA MET A 177 2.67 0.35 8.54
C MET A 177 3.63 1.06 9.52
N ASN A 178 3.65 0.66 10.79
CA ASN A 178 4.61 1.18 11.78
C ASN A 178 6.08 0.90 11.44
N ARG A 179 6.39 -0.20 10.73
CA ARG A 179 7.75 -0.52 10.28
C ARG A 179 8.17 0.27 9.03
N LEU A 180 7.20 0.77 8.27
CA LEU A 180 7.43 1.53 7.05
C LEU A 180 7.56 3.03 7.30
N MET A 181 6.88 3.55 8.32
CA MET A 181 6.98 4.95 8.71
C MET A 181 8.32 5.24 9.41
N PRO A 182 8.87 6.46 9.29
CA PRO A 182 10.10 6.85 9.99
C PRO A 182 9.92 6.90 11.52
N THR A 183 8.69 7.10 11.97
CA THR A 183 8.31 7.10 13.39
C THR A 183 7.02 6.28 13.56
N PRO A 184 7.06 5.14 14.28
CA PRO A 184 5.86 4.37 14.60
C PRO A 184 4.82 5.27 15.27
N SER A 185 3.59 5.25 14.75
CA SER A 185 2.55 6.21 15.13
C SER A 185 1.18 5.58 15.35
N LEU A 186 1.01 4.31 14.97
CA LEU A 186 -0.22 3.57 15.22
C LEU A 186 -0.07 2.84 16.54
N LYS A 187 -1.06 2.99 17.42
CA LYS A 187 -1.17 2.12 18.59
C LYS A 187 -1.46 0.71 18.10
N LEU A 188 -0.66 -0.23 18.56
CA LEU A 188 -1.00 -1.64 18.49
C LEU A 188 -1.54 -1.94 19.88
N ASP A 189 -2.76 -2.45 19.97
CA ASP A 189 -3.21 -3.00 21.23
C ASP A 189 -2.27 -4.18 21.55
N SER A 190 -1.79 -4.24 22.79
CA SER A 190 -1.04 -5.41 23.22
C SER A 190 -1.94 -6.63 22.99
N PRO A 191 -1.43 -7.75 22.44
CA PRO A 191 -2.23 -8.96 22.40
C PRO A 191 -2.63 -9.32 23.84
N ASP A 192 -3.93 -9.40 24.09
CA ASP A 192 -4.51 -9.99 25.31
C ASP A 192 -4.08 -11.46 25.46
#